data_AF-A0A9D2JXM9-F1
#
_entry.id   AF-A0A9D2JXM9-F1
#
_cell.length_a   1.000
_cell.length_b   1.000
_cell.length_c   1.000
_cell.angle_alpha   90.00
_cell.angle_beta   90.00
_cell.angle_gamma   90.00
#
_symmetry.space_group_name_H-M   'P 1'
#
loop_
_entity.id
_entity.type
_entity.pdbx_description
1 polymer ?
#
loop_
_entity_poly.entity_id
_entity_poly.type
_entity_poly.pdbx_seq_one_letter_code
_entity_poly.pdbx_strand_id
1 'polypeptide(L)'
;MITNQKGIDYMSKCNTENEIWEDVVNYEGIYEVSNHGRVRSVDRVVITKNGRECKYKGKMISMPPNQDGYPTFNLCYQGKIKPVKTHRIVAEAFIPNPNNYTEINHIDENKANNEVSNLEWCTRKHNMNHGTGLQRSFNHPNSVRRIEKSKRPVTGINLKTDECVYYESAHKAEEYGFKRKNVQGAACGKDASYKGYIWFYTDEMTEKLVQEKRDRLNRNVLKLDDNNQILNVFSSMTEAGRAVGLDPSNISRAISTGRKASGFYWKKQQDI
;
A
#
# COMPACT_ATOMS: atom_id res chain seq x y z
N MET A 1 38.02 19.91 18.00
CA MET A 1 37.50 20.69 16.86
C MET A 1 38.32 20.33 15.65
N ILE A 2 37.87 19.34 14.86
CA ILE A 2 38.50 18.95 13.60
C ILE A 2 37.54 19.43 12.52
N THR A 3 37.78 20.64 12.03
CA THR A 3 37.00 21.24 10.95
C THR A 3 37.24 20.43 9.68
N ASN A 4 36.15 19.88 9.14
CA ASN A 4 36.09 19.07 7.93
C ASN A 4 36.38 19.98 6.71
N GLN A 5 37.67 20.24 6.45
CA GLN A 5 38.12 21.10 5.35
C GLN A 5 37.60 20.61 3.98
N LYS A 6 37.35 19.30 3.83
CA LYS A 6 36.72 18.71 2.63
C LYS A 6 35.25 19.10 2.46
N GLY A 7 34.50 19.31 3.53
CA GLY A 7 33.07 19.69 3.43
C GLY A 7 32.86 21.15 3.05
N ILE A 8 33.76 22.05 3.50
CA ILE A 8 33.69 23.49 3.25
C ILE A 8 34.14 23.82 1.82
N ASP A 9 35.15 23.11 1.31
CA ASP A 9 35.68 23.30 -0.06
C ASP A 9 34.69 22.83 -1.15
N TYR A 10 33.76 21.91 -0.82
CA TYR A 10 32.71 21.45 -1.74
C TYR A 10 31.50 22.39 -1.79
N MET A 11 31.06 22.95 -0.66
CA MET A 11 29.96 23.94 -0.63
C MET A 11 30.34 25.25 -1.35
N SER A 12 31.65 25.54 -1.47
CA SER A 12 32.18 26.65 -2.27
C SER A 12 32.26 26.37 -3.78
N LYS A 13 32.16 25.10 -4.22
CA LYS A 13 32.22 24.70 -5.64
C LYS A 13 30.85 24.51 -6.29
N CYS A 14 29.77 24.46 -5.51
CA CYS A 14 28.42 24.29 -6.02
C CYS A 14 27.81 25.57 -6.64
N ASN A 15 28.61 26.62 -6.86
CA ASN A 15 28.18 27.88 -7.47
C ASN A 15 28.76 28.12 -8.87
N THR A 16 29.01 27.08 -9.67
CA THR A 16 29.58 27.27 -11.02
C THR A 16 28.69 26.67 -12.10
N GLU A 17 28.44 27.46 -13.15
CA GLU A 17 27.74 27.15 -14.41
C GLU A 17 28.27 25.93 -15.20
N ASN A 18 29.26 25.21 -14.65
CA ASN A 18 29.93 24.09 -15.31
C ASN A 18 29.34 22.75 -14.85
N GLU A 19 29.06 21.89 -15.83
CA GLU A 19 28.63 20.53 -15.56
C GLU A 19 29.78 19.65 -15.07
N ILE A 20 29.61 19.05 -13.90
CA ILE A 20 30.53 18.10 -13.29
C ILE A 20 29.94 16.70 -13.43
N TRP A 21 30.77 15.73 -13.80
CA TRP A 21 30.40 14.32 -13.94
C TRP A 21 31.14 13.49 -12.90
N GLU A 22 30.42 12.62 -12.19
CA GLU A 22 30.94 11.70 -11.18
C GLU A 22 30.51 10.27 -11.50
N ASP A 23 31.32 9.29 -11.09
CA ASP A 23 30.98 7.88 -11.24
C ASP A 23 29.72 7.51 -10.44
N VAL A 24 28.88 6.65 -11.01
CA VAL A 24 27.77 6.05 -10.27
C VAL A 24 28.32 5.03 -9.28
N VAL A 25 28.03 5.21 -7.99
CA VAL A 25 28.54 4.36 -6.90
C VAL A 25 28.21 2.87 -7.14
N ASN A 26 29.23 2.02 -7.06
CA ASN A 26 29.25 0.58 -7.40
C ASN A 26 29.16 0.24 -8.90
N TYR A 27 29.26 1.25 -9.77
CA TYR A 27 29.25 1.12 -11.23
C TYR A 27 30.35 2.01 -11.87
N GLU A 28 31.46 2.17 -11.16
CA GLU A 28 32.60 3.01 -11.53
C GLU A 28 33.19 2.57 -12.87
N GLY A 29 33.47 3.53 -13.75
CA GLY A 29 33.98 3.26 -15.11
C GLY A 29 32.94 2.67 -16.08
N ILE A 30 31.66 2.63 -15.69
CA ILE A 30 30.57 2.08 -16.50
C ILE A 30 29.50 3.15 -16.74
N TYR A 31 29.14 3.89 -15.70
CA TYR A 31 28.15 4.96 -15.74
C TYR A 31 28.61 6.15 -14.94
N GLU A 32 28.31 7.33 -15.45
CA GLU A 32 28.53 8.61 -14.77
C GLU A 32 27.23 9.40 -14.70
N VAL A 33 27.10 10.20 -13.66
CA VAL A 33 25.98 11.10 -13.40
C VAL A 33 26.50 12.51 -13.23
N SER A 34 25.74 13.48 -13.73
CA SER A 34 26.12 14.89 -13.63
C SER A 34 25.40 15.63 -12.51
N ASN A 35 25.96 16.77 -12.10
CA ASN A 35 25.33 17.66 -11.13
C ASN A 35 23.99 18.24 -11.62
N HIS A 36 23.73 18.25 -12.93
CA HIS A 36 22.44 18.60 -13.54
C HIS A 36 21.45 17.43 -13.62
N GLY A 37 21.79 16.27 -13.04
CA GLY A 37 20.93 15.09 -13.05
C GLY A 37 20.89 14.36 -14.39
N ARG A 38 21.88 14.57 -15.27
CA ARG A 38 22.04 13.79 -16.51
C ARG A 38 22.84 12.52 -16.25
N VAL A 39 22.63 11.49 -17.07
CA VAL A 39 23.34 10.21 -16.93
C VAL A 39 23.90 9.78 -18.29
N ARG A 40 25.12 9.26 -18.28
CA ARG A 40 25.76 8.66 -19.45
C ARG A 40 26.44 7.34 -19.11
N SER A 41 26.60 6.48 -20.09
CA SER A 41 27.55 5.36 -19.99
C SER A 41 28.91 5.80 -20.50
N VAL A 42 29.97 5.19 -19.98
CA VAL A 42 31.37 5.48 -20.34
C VAL A 42 31.90 4.50 -21.39
N ASP A 43 32.84 4.96 -22.21
CA ASP A 43 33.63 4.11 -23.12
C ASP A 43 34.35 3.03 -22.32
N ARG A 44 34.19 1.76 -22.71
CA ARG A 44 34.81 0.63 -22.00
C ARG A 44 35.09 -0.56 -22.90
N VAL A 45 36.05 -1.38 -22.51
CA VAL A 45 36.36 -2.66 -23.16
C VAL A 45 35.93 -3.79 -22.23
N VAL A 46 35.15 -4.74 -22.75
CA VAL A 46 34.68 -5.91 -22.00
C VAL A 46 35.09 -7.18 -22.73
N ILE A 47 35.66 -8.11 -21.99
CA ILE A 47 36.00 -9.46 -22.49
C ILE A 47 34.76 -10.33 -22.36
N THR A 48 34.28 -10.86 -23.48
CA THR A 48 33.13 -11.78 -23.52
C THR A 48 33.48 -13.14 -22.94
N LYS A 49 32.47 -13.96 -22.63
CA LYS A 49 32.66 -15.35 -22.16
C LYS A 49 33.52 -16.20 -23.10
N ASN A 50 33.58 -15.84 -24.37
CA ASN A 50 34.35 -16.55 -25.41
C ASN A 50 35.75 -15.94 -25.60
N GLY A 51 36.21 -15.08 -24.69
CA GLY A 51 37.55 -14.45 -24.74
C GLY A 51 37.67 -13.29 -25.75
N ARG A 52 36.62 -12.96 -26.50
CA ARG A 52 36.64 -11.85 -27.46
C ARG A 52 36.51 -10.50 -26.75
N GLU A 53 37.36 -9.55 -27.10
CA GLU A 53 37.24 -8.16 -26.68
C GLU A 53 36.13 -7.44 -27.45
N CYS A 54 35.25 -6.77 -26.70
CA CYS A 54 34.20 -5.91 -27.23
C CYS A 54 34.39 -4.48 -26.69
N LYS A 55 34.53 -3.51 -27.60
CA LYS A 55 34.59 -2.08 -27.26
C LYS A 55 33.19 -1.49 -27.28
N TYR A 56 32.78 -0.89 -26.18
CA TYR A 56 31.51 -0.19 -26.03
C TYR A 56 31.78 1.31 -26.00
N LYS A 57 31.11 2.06 -26.88
CA LYS A 57 31.12 3.51 -26.84
C LYS A 57 30.07 4.01 -25.85
N GLY A 58 30.45 4.96 -25.03
CA GLY A 58 29.62 5.70 -24.10
C GLY A 58 28.51 6.45 -24.82
N LYS A 59 27.38 6.62 -24.13
CA LYS A 59 26.20 7.29 -24.68
C LYS A 59 25.40 7.96 -23.57
N MET A 60 24.74 9.05 -23.92
CA MET A 60 23.71 9.66 -23.07
C MET A 60 22.56 8.68 -22.86
N ILE A 61 22.07 8.60 -21.62
CA ILE A 61 20.99 7.70 -21.23
C ILE A 61 19.69 8.50 -21.14
N SER A 62 18.66 8.02 -21.83
CA SER A 62 17.30 8.55 -21.68
C SER A 62 16.69 8.02 -20.37
N MET A 63 16.05 8.92 -19.63
CA MET A 63 15.48 8.64 -18.31
C MET A 63 14.01 9.04 -18.26
N PRO A 64 13.12 8.26 -18.91
CA PRO A 64 11.70 8.58 -18.89
C PRO A 64 11.16 8.53 -17.45
N PRO A 65 10.17 9.38 -17.12
CA PRO A 65 9.51 9.31 -15.83
C PRO A 65 8.71 8.00 -15.71
N ASN A 66 8.74 7.41 -14.51
CA ASN A 66 7.92 6.25 -14.17
C ASN A 66 6.45 6.66 -13.90
N GLN A 67 5.61 5.70 -13.52
CA GLN A 67 4.20 5.95 -13.16
C GLN A 67 4.03 6.94 -12.00
N ASP A 68 5.02 7.06 -11.13
CA ASP A 68 5.04 8.01 -10.01
C ASP A 68 5.65 9.38 -10.39
N GLY A 69 6.08 9.56 -11.64
CA GLY A 69 6.68 10.80 -12.17
C GLY A 69 8.19 10.95 -11.96
N TYR A 70 8.89 9.95 -11.43
CA TYR A 70 10.35 10.01 -11.24
C TYR A 70 11.10 9.51 -12.48
N PRO A 71 12.08 10.25 -13.02
CA PRO A 71 13.00 9.74 -14.02
C PRO A 71 13.71 8.48 -13.54
N THR A 72 13.66 7.43 -14.36
CA THR A 72 14.25 6.13 -14.04
C THR A 72 14.98 5.56 -15.25
N PHE A 73 15.98 4.72 -14.97
CA PHE A 73 16.66 3.93 -15.99
C PHE A 73 17.25 2.66 -15.36
N ASN A 74 17.77 1.78 -16.21
CA ASN A 74 18.35 0.52 -15.79
C ASN A 74 19.88 0.59 -15.81
N LEU A 75 20.51 0.32 -14.66
CA LEU A 75 21.94 0.03 -14.59
C LEU A 75 22.18 -1.42 -14.96
N CYS A 76 23.11 -1.66 -15.88
CA CYS A 76 23.45 -2.99 -16.37
C CYS A 76 24.92 -3.30 -16.07
N TYR A 77 25.17 -4.31 -15.25
CA TYR A 77 26.52 -4.77 -14.94
C TYR A 77 26.56 -6.29 -14.76
N GLN A 78 27.54 -6.95 -15.38
CA GLN A 78 27.74 -8.40 -15.32
C GLN A 78 26.47 -9.24 -15.56
N GLY A 79 25.64 -8.83 -16.52
CA GLY A 79 24.39 -9.51 -16.85
C GLY A 79 23.24 -9.29 -15.86
N LYS A 80 23.45 -8.49 -14.81
CA LYS A 80 22.40 -8.05 -13.89
C LYS A 80 21.86 -6.69 -14.31
N ILE A 81 20.54 -6.54 -14.25
CA ILE A 81 19.81 -5.31 -14.54
C ILE A 81 19.20 -4.81 -13.23
N LYS A 82 19.49 -3.55 -12.87
CA LYS A 82 18.96 -2.90 -11.67
C LYS A 82 18.23 -1.61 -12.07
N PRO A 83 16.89 -1.54 -11.94
CA PRO A 83 16.19 -0.27 -12.12
C PRO A 83 16.56 0.69 -10.99
N VAL A 84 16.90 1.92 -11.33
CA VAL A 84 17.25 2.98 -10.39
C VAL A 84 16.52 4.28 -10.71
N LYS A 85 16.33 5.11 -9.69
CA LYS A 85 15.79 6.46 -9.82
C LYS A 85 16.93 7.46 -9.98
N THR A 86 16.79 8.43 -10.87
CA THR A 86 17.86 9.38 -11.20
C THR A 86 18.28 10.21 -9.99
N HIS A 87 17.36 10.85 -9.27
CA HIS A 87 17.71 11.60 -8.04
C HIS A 87 18.52 10.79 -7.03
N ARG A 88 18.30 9.47 -6.96
CA ARG A 88 18.99 8.62 -5.98
C ARG A 88 20.46 8.51 -6.28
N ILE A 89 20.81 8.20 -7.52
CA ILE A 89 22.21 8.07 -7.92
C ILE A 89 22.91 9.43 -7.94
N VAL A 90 22.20 10.52 -8.25
CA VAL A 90 22.73 11.89 -8.18
C VAL A 90 23.09 12.22 -6.72
N ALA A 91 22.16 12.03 -5.79
CA ALA A 91 22.41 12.32 -4.38
C ALA A 91 23.50 11.40 -3.78
N GLU A 92 23.55 10.13 -4.17
CA GLU A 92 24.59 9.19 -3.73
C GLU A 92 25.99 9.57 -4.24
N ALA A 93 26.09 10.16 -5.44
CA ALA A 93 27.38 10.61 -6.00
C ALA A 93 27.84 11.96 -5.45
N PHE A 94 26.93 12.93 -5.27
CA PHE A 94 27.30 14.32 -4.98
C PHE A 94 27.04 14.80 -3.56
N ILE A 95 26.10 14.18 -2.83
CA ILE A 95 25.62 14.71 -1.54
C ILE A 95 26.02 13.76 -0.41
N PRO A 96 26.97 14.15 0.46
CA PRO A 96 27.32 13.36 1.63
C PRO A 96 26.10 13.07 2.50
N ASN A 97 26.00 11.82 2.96
CA ASN A 97 24.91 11.38 3.84
C ASN A 97 25.43 10.92 5.21
N PRO A 98 26.01 11.82 6.03
CA PRO A 98 26.62 11.45 7.30
C PRO A 98 25.62 10.89 8.32
N ASN A 99 24.33 11.23 8.17
CA ASN A 99 23.26 10.79 9.06
C ASN A 99 22.59 9.48 8.60
N ASN A 100 23.05 8.87 7.50
CA ASN A 100 22.48 7.65 6.92
C ASN A 100 20.97 7.74 6.66
N TYR A 101 20.50 8.90 6.20
CA TYR A 101 19.11 9.08 5.82
C TYR A 101 18.73 8.20 4.63
N THR A 102 17.52 7.66 4.65
CA THR A 102 17.06 6.73 3.61
C THR A 102 16.27 7.40 2.49
N GLU A 103 15.75 8.62 2.71
CA GLU A 103 14.91 9.34 1.77
C GLU A 103 15.61 10.58 1.21
N ILE A 104 15.26 10.95 -0.02
CA ILE A 104 15.72 12.16 -0.69
C ILE A 104 14.49 13.00 -0.99
N ASN A 105 14.57 14.28 -0.66
CA ASN A 105 13.54 15.27 -0.95
C ASN A 105 13.94 16.08 -2.18
N HIS A 106 12.95 16.45 -2.99
CA HIS A 106 13.05 17.44 -4.05
C HIS A 106 12.55 18.78 -3.49
N ILE A 107 13.44 19.76 -3.34
CA ILE A 107 13.16 21.04 -2.66
C ILE A 107 12.07 21.84 -3.40
N ASP A 108 12.00 21.75 -4.72
CA ASP A 108 10.96 22.38 -5.54
C ASP A 108 9.69 21.52 -5.75
N GLU A 109 9.61 20.34 -5.14
CA GLU A 109 8.58 19.31 -5.34
C GLU A 109 8.44 18.77 -6.79
N ASN A 110 9.33 19.13 -7.70
CA ASN A 110 9.37 18.64 -9.07
C ASN A 110 10.29 17.42 -9.19
N LYS A 111 9.66 16.24 -9.28
CA LYS A 111 10.33 14.93 -9.38
C LYS A 111 11.24 14.78 -10.60
N ALA A 112 11.07 15.60 -11.64
CA ALA A 112 11.89 15.59 -12.84
C ALA A 112 13.16 16.44 -12.69
N ASN A 113 13.17 17.41 -11.76
CA ASN A 113 14.33 18.25 -11.48
C ASN A 113 15.31 17.51 -10.56
N ASN A 114 16.24 16.76 -11.16
CA ASN A 114 17.24 15.98 -10.43
C ASN A 114 18.58 16.71 -10.29
N GLU A 115 18.60 18.05 -10.36
CA GLU A 115 19.82 18.81 -10.09
C GLU A 115 20.25 18.63 -8.63
N VAL A 116 21.57 18.53 -8.38
CA VAL A 116 22.12 18.33 -7.04
C VAL A 116 21.66 19.41 -6.06
N SER A 117 21.56 20.66 -6.53
CA SER A 117 21.07 21.82 -5.76
C SER A 117 19.61 21.68 -5.32
N ASN A 118 18.81 20.88 -6.01
CA ASN A 118 17.40 20.64 -5.73
C ASN A 118 17.16 19.38 -4.87
N LEU A 119 18.21 18.64 -4.53
CA LEU A 119 18.10 17.38 -3.80
C LEU A 119 18.69 17.51 -2.40
N GLU A 120 18.02 16.91 -1.41
CA GLU A 120 18.56 16.79 -0.06
C GLU A 120 18.25 15.43 0.56
N TRP A 121 19.19 14.88 1.32
CA TRP A 121 18.95 13.72 2.17
C TRP A 121 18.10 14.13 3.37
N CYS A 122 16.98 13.44 3.61
CA CYS A 122 16.05 13.83 4.66
C CYS A 122 15.41 12.64 5.38
N THR A 123 14.76 12.94 6.51
CA THR A 123 13.91 11.96 7.20
C THR A 123 12.56 11.82 6.49
N ARG A 124 11.93 10.65 6.64
CA ARG A 124 10.56 10.41 6.14
C ARG A 124 9.56 11.46 6.63
N LYS A 125 9.65 11.86 7.90
CA LYS A 125 8.75 12.86 8.49
C LYS A 125 8.91 14.21 7.81
N HIS A 126 10.15 14.63 7.55
CA HIS A 126 10.43 15.86 6.80
C HIS A 126 9.83 15.80 5.41
N ASN A 127 10.15 14.74 4.65
CA ASN A 127 9.67 14.56 3.28
C ASN A 127 8.13 14.60 3.17
N MET A 128 7.42 13.94 4.09
CA MET A 128 5.95 13.93 4.09
C MET A 128 5.32 15.30 4.40
N ASN A 129 6.01 16.13 5.19
CA ASN A 129 5.53 17.44 5.62
C ASN A 129 6.01 18.59 4.71
N HIS A 130 6.92 18.29 3.79
CA HIS A 130 7.51 19.28 2.92
C HIS A 130 6.53 19.78 1.85
N GLY A 131 6.62 21.07 1.54
CA GLY A 131 5.82 21.73 0.50
C GLY A 131 4.32 21.47 0.62
N THR A 132 3.72 21.00 -0.46
CA THR A 132 2.28 20.72 -0.59
C THR A 132 1.90 19.29 -0.21
N GLY A 133 2.83 18.48 0.34
CA GLY A 133 2.62 17.05 0.64
C GLY A 133 1.35 16.76 1.46
N LEU A 134 1.14 17.50 2.56
CA LEU A 134 -0.05 17.34 3.42
C LEU A 134 -1.34 17.71 2.68
N GLN A 135 -1.34 18.81 1.93
CA GLN A 135 -2.50 19.28 1.18
C GLN A 135 -2.87 18.29 0.07
N ARG A 136 -1.89 17.79 -0.69
CA ARG A 136 -2.09 16.76 -1.72
C ARG A 136 -2.63 15.46 -1.11
N SER A 137 -2.11 15.04 0.04
CA SER A 137 -2.60 13.85 0.75
C SER A 137 -4.04 14.02 1.25
N PHE A 138 -4.39 15.20 1.75
CA PHE A 138 -5.75 15.51 2.22
C PHE A 138 -6.75 15.56 1.05
N ASN A 139 -6.36 16.22 -0.05
CA ASN A 139 -7.18 16.38 -1.26
C ASN A 139 -7.22 15.12 -2.14
N HIS A 140 -6.43 14.09 -1.83
CA HIS A 140 -6.44 12.86 -2.60
C HIS A 140 -7.87 12.25 -2.61
N PRO A 141 -8.42 11.83 -3.76
CA PRO A 141 -9.81 11.38 -3.87
C PRO A 141 -10.20 10.30 -2.84
N ASN A 142 -9.29 9.36 -2.56
CA ASN A 142 -9.51 8.34 -1.52
C ASN A 142 -9.61 8.92 -0.09
N SER A 143 -8.87 9.98 0.23
CA SER A 143 -8.91 10.67 1.52
C SER A 143 -10.24 11.40 1.68
N VAL A 144 -10.64 12.16 0.66
CA VAL A 144 -11.93 12.86 0.62
C VAL A 144 -13.10 11.89 0.79
N ARG A 145 -13.15 10.83 -0.03
CA ARG A 145 -14.18 9.78 0.07
C ARG A 145 -14.22 9.12 1.44
N ARG A 146 -13.06 8.92 2.09
CA ARG A 146 -12.99 8.33 3.43
C ARG A 146 -13.58 9.27 4.48
N ILE A 147 -13.29 10.57 4.38
CA ILE A 147 -13.83 11.61 5.27
C ILE A 147 -15.35 11.69 5.10
N GLU A 148 -15.84 11.79 3.87
CA GLU A 148 -17.27 11.81 3.57
C GLU A 148 -17.97 10.57 4.15
N LYS A 149 -17.45 9.37 3.86
CA LYS A 149 -18.00 8.11 4.39
C LYS A 149 -17.97 8.01 5.91
N SER A 150 -17.01 8.67 6.57
CA SER A 150 -16.94 8.68 8.04
C SER A 150 -18.05 9.51 8.69
N LYS A 151 -18.58 10.50 7.97
CA LYS A 151 -19.65 11.40 8.42
C LYS A 151 -21.05 10.90 8.08
N ARG A 152 -21.16 9.81 7.31
CA ARG A 152 -22.46 9.28 6.89
C ARG A 152 -23.19 8.64 8.07
N PRO A 153 -24.49 8.92 8.24
CA PRO A 153 -25.30 8.26 9.25
C PRO A 153 -25.43 6.77 8.96
N VAL A 154 -25.64 6.00 10.02
CA VAL A 154 -25.76 4.55 9.95
C VAL A 154 -27.00 4.08 10.69
N THR A 155 -27.68 3.11 10.08
CA THR A 155 -28.82 2.42 10.68
C THR A 155 -28.46 0.94 10.85
N GLY A 156 -28.70 0.41 12.04
CA GLY A 156 -28.55 -1.01 12.35
C GLY A 156 -29.91 -1.64 12.58
N ILE A 157 -30.22 -2.77 11.94
CA ILE A 157 -31.45 -3.54 12.17
C ILE A 157 -31.08 -4.76 13.02
N ASN A 158 -31.70 -4.89 14.19
CA ASN A 158 -31.48 -6.04 15.07
C ASN A 158 -32.01 -7.31 14.40
N LEU A 159 -31.18 -8.35 14.33
CA LEU A 159 -31.51 -9.60 13.64
C LEU A 159 -32.63 -10.40 14.31
N LYS A 160 -32.90 -10.16 15.59
CA LYS A 160 -33.90 -10.92 16.38
C LYS A 160 -35.20 -10.16 16.55
N THR A 161 -35.12 -8.86 16.84
CA THR A 161 -36.29 -8.04 17.18
C THR A 161 -36.78 -7.18 16.02
N ASP A 162 -36.00 -7.12 14.93
CA ASP A 162 -36.20 -6.18 13.82
C ASP A 162 -36.21 -4.70 14.24
N GLU A 163 -35.81 -4.39 15.47
CA GLU A 163 -35.67 -3.02 15.97
C GLU A 163 -34.50 -2.30 15.31
N CYS A 164 -34.73 -1.05 14.94
CA CYS A 164 -33.73 -0.20 14.31
C CYS A 164 -33.01 0.67 15.35
N VAL A 165 -31.68 0.75 15.23
CA VAL A 165 -30.87 1.78 15.87
C VAL A 165 -30.34 2.74 14.81
N TYR A 166 -30.32 4.03 15.13
CA TYR A 166 -29.81 5.08 14.25
C TYR A 166 -28.70 5.85 14.94
N TYR A 167 -27.65 6.17 14.20
CA TYR A 167 -26.58 7.06 14.63
C TYR A 167 -26.22 8.04 13.52
N GLU A 168 -25.95 9.29 13.90
CA GLU A 168 -25.51 10.35 12.98
C GLU A 168 -24.19 10.00 12.26
N SER A 169 -23.42 9.06 12.82
CA SER A 169 -22.27 8.45 12.16
C SER A 169 -21.88 7.12 12.79
N ALA A 170 -21.07 6.34 12.08
CA ALA A 170 -20.43 5.15 12.65
C ALA A 170 -19.47 5.47 13.82
N HIS A 171 -19.00 6.71 13.95
CA HIS A 171 -18.19 7.14 15.10
C HIS A 171 -19.08 7.36 16.33
N LYS A 172 -20.26 7.98 16.15
CA LYS A 172 -21.24 8.16 17.24
C LYS A 172 -21.68 6.81 17.82
N ALA A 173 -21.78 5.78 16.98
CA ALA A 173 -22.09 4.43 17.42
C ALA A 173 -21.03 3.83 18.40
N GLU A 174 -19.80 4.35 18.45
CA GLU A 174 -18.75 3.90 19.38
C GLU A 174 -19.11 4.18 20.84
N GLU A 175 -19.81 5.30 21.11
CA GLU A 175 -20.33 5.64 22.45
C GLU A 175 -21.32 4.58 22.96
N TYR A 176 -21.98 3.86 22.05
CA TYR A 176 -22.92 2.79 22.32
C TYR A 176 -22.27 1.40 22.23
N GLY A 177 -20.94 1.35 22.21
CA GLY A 177 -20.15 0.12 22.22
C GLY A 177 -19.99 -0.56 20.86
N PHE A 178 -20.36 0.09 19.75
CA PHE A 178 -20.14 -0.44 18.40
C PHE A 178 -18.87 0.12 17.78
N LYS A 179 -17.86 -0.74 17.53
CA LYS A 179 -16.59 -0.28 16.91
C LYS A 179 -16.84 0.28 15.50
N ARG A 180 -16.43 1.53 15.25
CA ARG A 180 -16.68 2.24 13.98
C ARG A 180 -16.27 1.45 12.76
N LYS A 181 -15.07 0.87 12.78
CA LYS A 181 -14.52 0.11 11.63
C LYS A 181 -15.39 -1.10 11.25
N ASN A 182 -16.00 -1.76 12.24
CA ASN A 182 -16.85 -2.93 12.03
C ASN A 182 -18.25 -2.53 11.56
N VAL A 183 -18.81 -1.45 12.12
CA VAL A 183 -20.06 -0.86 11.63
C VAL A 183 -19.92 -0.45 10.18
N GLN A 184 -18.84 0.26 9.82
CA GLN A 184 -18.59 0.65 8.43
C GLN A 184 -18.36 -0.55 7.50
N GLY A 185 -17.69 -1.60 7.99
CA GLY A 185 -17.47 -2.87 7.29
C GLY A 185 -18.80 -3.56 6.96
N ALA A 186 -19.66 -3.73 7.95
CA ALA A 186 -21.01 -4.28 7.78
C ALA A 186 -21.90 -3.38 6.91
N ALA A 187 -21.87 -2.06 7.11
CA ALA A 187 -22.63 -1.09 6.32
C ALA A 187 -22.29 -1.17 4.82
N CYS A 188 -21.00 -1.23 4.47
CA CYS A 188 -20.56 -1.36 3.08
C CYS A 188 -20.60 -2.80 2.52
N GLY A 189 -21.16 -3.75 3.27
CA GLY A 189 -21.34 -5.12 2.82
C GLY A 189 -20.05 -5.93 2.74
N LYS A 190 -18.96 -5.52 3.40
CA LYS A 190 -17.80 -6.41 3.61
C LYS A 190 -18.20 -7.54 4.53
N ASP A 191 -18.79 -7.18 5.66
CA ASP A 191 -19.33 -8.10 6.65
C ASP A 191 -20.84 -8.21 6.49
N ALA A 192 -21.40 -9.39 6.78
CA ALA A 192 -22.84 -9.62 6.65
C ALA A 192 -23.63 -8.99 7.82
N SER A 193 -23.03 -8.95 9.01
CA SER A 193 -23.59 -8.31 10.21
C SER A 193 -22.48 -7.95 11.19
N TYR A 194 -22.81 -7.17 12.22
CA TYR A 194 -21.90 -6.92 13.35
C TYR A 194 -22.72 -6.73 14.65
N LYS A 195 -22.30 -7.44 15.71
CA LYS A 195 -22.95 -7.43 17.03
C LYS A 195 -24.46 -7.73 17.00
N GLY A 196 -24.90 -8.61 16.10
CA GLY A 196 -26.31 -8.99 15.98
C GLY A 196 -27.17 -8.01 15.17
N TYR A 197 -26.54 -7.03 14.51
CA TYR A 197 -27.24 -6.06 13.64
C TYR A 197 -26.76 -6.17 12.19
N ILE A 198 -27.68 -5.98 11.26
CA ILE A 198 -27.35 -5.66 9.87
C ILE A 198 -27.21 -4.15 9.78
N TRP A 199 -26.05 -3.69 9.34
CA TRP A 199 -25.76 -2.26 9.23
C TRP A 199 -25.93 -1.76 7.81
N PHE A 200 -26.36 -0.51 7.70
CA PHE A 200 -26.49 0.23 6.45
C PHE A 200 -25.99 1.65 6.66
N TYR A 201 -25.51 2.29 5.61
CA TYR A 201 -25.56 3.76 5.59
C TYR A 201 -27.03 4.15 5.40
N THR A 202 -27.52 5.07 6.23
CA THR A 202 -28.96 5.33 6.31
C THR A 202 -29.54 5.80 4.96
N ASP A 203 -28.76 6.55 4.19
CA ASP A 203 -29.12 7.04 2.85
C ASP A 203 -29.12 5.95 1.76
N GLU A 204 -28.49 4.80 2.00
CA GLU A 204 -28.50 3.64 1.10
C GLU A 204 -29.56 2.59 1.48
N MET A 205 -30.24 2.75 2.62
CA MET A 205 -31.13 1.74 3.16
C MET A 205 -32.41 1.64 2.33
N THR A 206 -32.63 0.47 1.71
CA THR A 206 -33.85 0.12 0.97
C THR A 206 -34.34 -1.25 1.38
N GLU A 207 -35.63 -1.54 1.25
CA GLU A 207 -36.20 -2.86 1.56
C GLU A 207 -35.50 -3.98 0.79
N LYS A 208 -35.22 -3.73 -0.50
CA LYS A 208 -34.47 -4.65 -1.35
C LYS A 208 -33.08 -4.96 -0.77
N LEU A 209 -32.32 -3.94 -0.38
CA LEU A 209 -30.98 -4.12 0.18
C LEU A 209 -31.01 -4.80 1.55
N VAL A 210 -32.04 -4.52 2.36
CA VAL A 210 -32.26 -5.23 3.63
C VAL A 210 -32.47 -6.71 3.37
N GLN A 211 -33.34 -7.06 2.43
CA GLN A 211 -33.59 -8.45 2.06
C GLN A 211 -32.33 -9.14 1.52
N GLU A 212 -31.61 -8.50 0.60
CA GLU A 212 -30.35 -9.04 0.04
C GLU A 212 -29.31 -9.37 1.13
N LYS A 213 -29.18 -8.51 2.15
CA LYS A 213 -28.27 -8.76 3.27
C LYS A 213 -28.75 -9.87 4.19
N ARG A 214 -30.07 -9.99 4.45
CA ARG A 214 -30.65 -11.13 5.17
C ARG A 214 -30.41 -12.44 4.43
N ASP A 215 -30.66 -12.47 3.12
CA ASP A 215 -30.41 -13.64 2.28
C ASP A 215 -28.93 -14.05 2.29
N ARG A 216 -28.02 -13.07 2.34
CA ARG A 216 -26.59 -13.34 2.51
C ARG A 216 -26.27 -13.96 3.86
N LEU A 217 -26.86 -13.47 4.96
CA LEU A 217 -26.69 -14.06 6.28
C LEU A 217 -27.23 -15.49 6.35
N ASN A 218 -28.32 -15.78 5.64
CA ASN A 218 -28.91 -17.12 5.57
C ASN A 218 -27.99 -18.15 4.88
N ARG A 219 -27.01 -17.68 4.08
CA ARG A 219 -25.95 -18.55 3.52
C ARG A 219 -24.84 -18.86 4.51
N ASN A 220 -24.76 -18.16 5.63
CA ASN A 220 -23.73 -18.40 6.62
C ASN A 220 -23.91 -19.77 7.27
N VAL A 221 -22.78 -20.40 7.56
CA VAL A 221 -22.71 -21.73 8.14
C VAL A 221 -21.98 -21.65 9.47
N LEU A 222 -22.60 -22.20 10.51
CA LEU A 222 -22.09 -22.22 11.86
C LEU A 222 -21.42 -23.57 12.13
N LYS A 223 -20.22 -23.54 12.69
CA LYS A 223 -19.52 -24.70 13.24
C LYS A 223 -19.73 -24.71 14.75
N LEU A 224 -20.21 -25.82 15.27
CA LEU A 224 -20.66 -25.96 16.65
C LEU A 224 -19.90 -27.11 17.35
N ASP A 225 -19.71 -26.98 18.66
CA ASP A 225 -19.19 -28.06 19.51
C ASP A 225 -20.30 -29.05 19.93
N ASP A 226 -19.94 -30.00 20.80
CA ASP A 226 -20.84 -31.04 21.30
C ASP A 226 -21.94 -30.51 22.23
N ASN A 227 -21.79 -29.28 22.73
CA ASN A 227 -22.75 -28.57 23.57
C ASN A 227 -23.57 -27.54 22.76
N ASN A 228 -23.53 -27.60 21.43
CA ASN A 228 -24.15 -26.63 20.52
C ASN A 228 -23.65 -25.18 20.69
N GLN A 229 -22.44 -24.98 21.21
CA GLN A 229 -21.82 -23.65 21.27
C GLN A 229 -21.18 -23.31 19.93
N ILE A 230 -21.37 -22.07 19.46
CA ILE A 230 -20.85 -21.59 18.17
C ILE A 230 -19.33 -21.38 18.30
N LEU A 231 -18.55 -22.19 17.58
CA LEU A 231 -17.10 -22.06 17.49
C LEU A 231 -16.68 -21.07 16.40
N ASN A 232 -17.32 -21.14 15.22
CA ASN A 232 -17.02 -20.28 14.08
C ASN A 232 -18.29 -19.99 13.26
N VAL A 233 -18.29 -18.83 12.61
CA VAL A 233 -19.28 -18.44 11.59
C VAL A 233 -18.54 -18.27 10.26
N PHE A 234 -18.97 -19.01 9.25
CA PHE A 234 -18.44 -18.91 7.89
C PHE A 234 -19.46 -18.25 6.98
N SER A 235 -19.01 -17.45 6.01
CA SER A 235 -19.86 -16.76 5.04
C SER A 235 -20.51 -17.70 4.01
N SER A 236 -20.04 -18.96 3.92
CA SER A 236 -20.56 -19.98 3.02
C SER A 236 -20.05 -21.38 3.39
N MET A 237 -20.70 -22.43 2.88
CA MET A 237 -20.21 -23.82 2.97
C MET A 237 -18.84 -24.00 2.32
N THR A 238 -18.55 -23.25 1.25
CA THR A 238 -17.26 -23.31 0.54
C THR A 238 -16.12 -22.73 1.35
N GLU A 239 -16.36 -21.63 2.06
CA GLU A 239 -15.38 -21.09 3.01
C GLU A 239 -15.17 -22.04 4.19
N ALA A 240 -16.26 -22.55 4.78
CA ALA A 240 -16.21 -23.52 5.86
C ALA A 240 -15.39 -24.76 5.46
N GLY A 241 -15.68 -25.32 4.28
CA GLY A 241 -14.98 -26.49 3.72
C GLY A 241 -13.48 -26.25 3.59
N ARG A 242 -13.07 -25.10 3.03
CA ARG A 242 -11.65 -24.72 2.94
C ARG A 242 -10.98 -24.60 4.31
N ALA A 243 -11.68 -24.05 5.30
CA ALA A 243 -11.13 -23.86 6.65
C ALA A 243 -10.89 -25.18 7.40
N VAL A 244 -11.73 -26.20 7.16
CA VAL A 244 -11.62 -27.51 7.84
C VAL A 244 -11.09 -28.64 6.94
N GLY A 245 -10.71 -28.33 5.69
CA GLY A 245 -10.24 -29.32 4.72
C GLY A 245 -11.31 -30.31 4.27
N LEU A 246 -12.58 -29.90 4.20
CA LEU A 246 -13.69 -30.73 3.74
C LEU A 246 -14.29 -30.22 2.43
N ASP A 247 -14.75 -31.16 1.60
CA ASP A 247 -15.64 -30.82 0.48
C ASP A 247 -16.95 -30.20 1.01
N PRO A 248 -17.45 -29.08 0.44
CA PRO A 248 -18.66 -28.40 0.90
C PRO A 248 -19.90 -29.30 0.95
N SER A 249 -19.98 -30.34 0.10
CA SER A 249 -21.06 -31.33 0.12
C SER A 249 -21.15 -32.11 1.43
N ASN A 250 -20.01 -32.35 2.12
CA ASN A 250 -20.00 -33.01 3.42
C ASN A 250 -20.60 -32.12 4.52
N ILE A 251 -20.37 -30.81 4.45
CA ILE A 251 -20.97 -29.84 5.37
C ILE A 251 -22.48 -29.74 5.10
N SER A 252 -22.88 -29.70 3.83
CA SER A 252 -24.31 -29.74 3.44
C SER A 252 -25.01 -31.00 3.99
N ARG A 253 -24.40 -32.18 3.82
CA ARG A 253 -24.92 -33.45 4.35
C ARG A 253 -24.97 -33.45 5.88
N ALA A 254 -23.96 -32.89 6.56
CA ALA A 254 -23.95 -32.77 8.01
C ALA A 254 -25.14 -31.94 8.53
N ILE A 255 -25.41 -30.80 7.89
CA ILE A 255 -26.57 -29.95 8.19
C ILE A 255 -27.87 -30.75 8.00
N SER A 256 -28.06 -31.38 6.85
CA SER A 256 -29.32 -32.08 6.53
C SER A 256 -29.57 -33.32 7.38
N THR A 257 -28.52 -34.02 7.82
CA THR A 257 -28.64 -35.28 8.59
C THR A 257 -28.51 -35.09 10.09
N GLY A 258 -28.11 -33.90 10.55
CA GLY A 258 -27.76 -33.63 11.95
C GLY A 258 -26.53 -34.40 12.43
N ARG A 259 -25.74 -35.02 11.53
CA ARG A 259 -24.52 -35.76 11.89
C ARG A 259 -23.30 -34.84 11.91
N LYS A 260 -22.28 -35.23 12.67
CA LYS A 260 -21.01 -34.52 12.69
C LYS A 260 -20.26 -34.64 11.36
N ALA A 261 -19.59 -33.57 10.94
CA ALA A 261 -18.57 -33.59 9.90
C ALA A 261 -17.26 -33.02 10.43
N SER A 262 -16.16 -33.76 10.23
CA SER A 262 -14.84 -33.48 10.84
C SER A 262 -14.93 -33.30 12.37
N GLY A 263 -15.82 -34.04 13.04
CA GLY A 263 -16.00 -33.99 14.49
C GLY A 263 -16.88 -32.85 15.04
N PHE A 264 -17.46 -32.00 14.18
CA PHE A 264 -18.28 -30.85 14.59
C PHE A 264 -19.70 -30.92 14.07
N TYR A 265 -20.64 -30.28 14.77
CA TYR A 265 -21.98 -30.02 14.26
C TYR A 265 -21.99 -28.79 13.36
N TRP A 266 -22.88 -28.81 12.38
CA TRP A 266 -23.02 -27.74 11.39
C TRP A 266 -24.48 -27.34 11.28
N LYS A 267 -24.76 -26.04 11.29
CA LYS A 267 -26.11 -25.48 11.07
C LYS A 267 -26.04 -24.28 10.14
N LYS A 268 -27.13 -23.95 9.43
CA LYS A 268 -27.24 -22.63 8.82
C LYS A 268 -27.55 -21.61 9.91
N GLN A 269 -27.10 -20.39 9.72
CA GLN A 269 -27.34 -19.33 10.70
C GLN A 269 -28.84 -19.02 10.90
N GLN A 270 -29.68 -19.28 9.91
CA GLN A 270 -31.14 -19.10 9.99
C GLN A 270 -31.86 -20.20 10.82
N ASP A 271 -31.19 -21.32 11.13
CA ASP A 271 -31.80 -22.46 11.82
C ASP A 271 -31.63 -22.36 13.36
N ILE A 272 -31.22 -21.20 13.87
CA ILE A 272 -30.98 -20.87 15.29
C ILE A 272 -31.67 -19.55 15.62
#